data_AF-A0A4U7ER37-F1
#
_entry.id   AF-A0A4U7ER37-F1
#
_cell.length_a   1.000
_cell.length_b   1.000
_cell.length_c   1.000
_cell.angle_alpha   90.00
_cell.angle_beta   90.00
_cell.angle_gamma   90.00
#
_symmetry.space_group_name_H-M   'P 1'
#
loop_
_entity.id
_entity.type
_entity.pdbx_description
1 polymer ?
#
loop_
_entity_poly.entity_id
_entity_poly.type
_entity_poly.pdbx_seq_one_letter_code
_entity_poly.pdbx_strand_id
1 'polypeptide(L)'
;MSLTDEERERLADVVRLQPTKNGELQDAWGMESGSEVHGYLENHLKEYYYRDDDSLIRATAEANDPVDVEPGVEPDAVARGAVPETIRVPELESQVVDVLAGPDGRSQSVVSVLNAVREAFDADPEVDAVRRALRSLERKNVVEVVYRTVPTFRLAVDRDEITVEIEK
;
A
#
# COMPACT_ATOMS: atom_id res chain seq x y z
N MET A 1 -24.43 -15.31 0.07
CA MET A 1 -23.82 -16.65 0.01
C MET A 1 -22.60 -16.63 0.92
N SER A 2 -22.13 -17.78 1.44
CA SER A 2 -20.88 -17.79 2.21
C SER A 2 -19.69 -17.78 1.27
N LEU A 3 -18.70 -16.93 1.55
CA LEU A 3 -17.41 -16.92 0.82
C LEU A 3 -16.69 -18.26 0.97
N THR A 4 -16.12 -18.73 -0.13
CA THR A 4 -15.15 -19.83 -0.18
C THR A 4 -13.82 -19.43 0.47
N ASP A 5 -12.97 -20.40 0.77
CA ASP A 5 -11.66 -20.15 1.39
C ASP A 5 -10.77 -19.26 0.51
N GLU A 6 -10.76 -19.50 -0.81
CA GLU A 6 -10.00 -18.67 -1.77
C GLU A 6 -10.55 -17.23 -1.84
N GLU A 7 -11.88 -17.07 -1.82
CA GLU A 7 -12.50 -15.74 -1.80
C GLU A 7 -12.18 -14.99 -0.50
N ARG A 8 -12.10 -15.68 0.64
CA ARG A 8 -11.71 -15.09 1.93
C ARG A 8 -10.25 -14.67 1.93
N GLU A 9 -9.34 -15.49 1.41
CA GLU A 9 -7.92 -15.17 1.30
C GLU A 9 -7.70 -13.94 0.41
N ARG A 10 -8.33 -13.91 -0.77
CA ARG A 10 -8.27 -12.74 -1.65
C ARG A 10 -8.93 -11.50 -1.05
N LEU A 11 -10.01 -11.67 -0.30
CA LEU A 11 -10.63 -10.56 0.42
C LEU A 11 -9.71 -10.02 1.52
N ALA A 12 -8.99 -10.90 2.22
CA ALA A 12 -7.99 -10.50 3.21
C ALA A 12 -6.90 -9.63 2.57
N ASP A 13 -6.43 -9.96 1.37
CA ASP A 13 -5.49 -9.12 0.64
C ASP A 13 -6.06 -7.74 0.27
N VAL A 14 -7.35 -7.68 -0.10
CA VAL A 14 -8.01 -6.39 -0.37
C VAL A 14 -8.07 -5.53 0.90
N VAL A 15 -8.41 -6.13 2.05
CA VAL A 15 -8.45 -5.43 3.35
C VAL A 15 -7.07 -4.98 3.80
N ARG A 16 -6.07 -5.85 3.65
CA ARG A 16 -4.70 -5.60 4.08
C ARG A 16 -3.99 -4.58 3.19
N LEU A 17 -4.11 -4.68 1.87
CA LEU A 17 -3.33 -3.84 0.95
C LEU A 17 -3.97 -2.48 0.67
N GLN A 18 -5.20 -2.23 1.14
CA GLN A 18 -5.90 -0.98 0.84
C GLN A 18 -5.13 0.28 1.32
N PRO A 19 -5.20 1.39 0.57
CA PRO A 19 -5.76 1.50 -0.77
C PRO A 19 -4.83 0.88 -1.82
N THR A 20 -5.36 0.00 -2.67
CA THR A 20 -4.56 -0.80 -3.61
C THR A 20 -5.01 -0.64 -5.07
N LYS A 21 -4.26 -1.23 -6.01
CA LYS A 21 -4.60 -1.28 -7.44
C LYS A 21 -4.64 -2.71 -7.95
N ASN A 22 -5.32 -2.93 -9.08
CA ASN A 22 -5.42 -4.26 -9.69
C ASN A 22 -4.05 -4.88 -9.97
N GLY A 23 -3.04 -4.08 -10.34
CA GLY A 23 -1.69 -4.59 -10.60
C GLY A 23 -1.01 -5.16 -9.36
N GLU A 24 -1.30 -4.62 -8.17
CA GLU A 24 -0.72 -5.13 -6.91
C GLU A 24 -1.41 -6.42 -6.48
N LEU A 25 -2.74 -6.47 -6.59
CA LEU A 25 -3.50 -7.70 -6.36
C LEU A 25 -3.16 -8.77 -7.42
N GLN A 26 -2.88 -8.36 -8.66
CA GLN A 26 -2.43 -9.27 -9.72
C GLN A 26 -1.11 -9.92 -9.32
N ASP A 27 -0.13 -9.13 -8.88
CA ASP A 27 1.17 -9.62 -8.42
C ASP A 27 0.99 -10.54 -7.19
N ALA A 28 0.13 -10.16 -6.23
CA ALA A 28 -0.14 -10.96 -5.03
C ALA A 28 -0.83 -12.30 -5.33
N TRP A 29 -1.76 -12.32 -6.29
CA TRP A 29 -2.56 -13.51 -6.62
C TRP A 29 -1.97 -14.35 -7.76
N GLY A 30 -0.85 -13.91 -8.36
CA GLY A 30 -0.22 -14.59 -9.49
C GLY A 30 -1.09 -14.60 -10.75
N MET A 31 -1.93 -13.57 -10.96
CA MET A 31 -2.83 -13.48 -12.10
C MET A 31 -2.14 -12.92 -13.36
N GLU A 32 -2.70 -13.21 -14.53
CA GLU A 32 -2.09 -12.84 -15.81
C GLU A 32 -2.29 -11.36 -16.13
N SER A 33 -3.34 -10.73 -15.60
CA SER A 33 -3.63 -9.32 -15.86
C SER A 33 -4.50 -8.64 -14.79
N GLY A 34 -4.38 -7.32 -14.69
CA GLY A 34 -5.26 -6.52 -13.85
C GLY A 34 -6.73 -6.53 -14.29
N SER A 35 -7.03 -6.91 -15.53
CA SER A 35 -8.40 -7.11 -16.01
C SER A 35 -9.01 -8.41 -15.47
N GLU A 36 -8.19 -9.45 -15.31
CA GLU A 36 -8.59 -10.70 -14.66
C GLU A 36 -8.93 -10.44 -13.19
N VAL A 37 -8.08 -9.69 -12.48
CA VAL A 37 -8.37 -9.21 -11.11
C VAL A 37 -9.69 -8.45 -11.04
N HIS A 38 -9.92 -7.52 -11.97
CA HIS A 38 -11.19 -6.78 -12.01
C HIS A 38 -12.39 -7.70 -12.20
N GLY A 39 -12.30 -8.65 -13.12
CA GLY A 39 -13.35 -9.64 -13.34
C GLY A 39 -13.60 -10.50 -12.11
N TYR A 40 -12.54 -10.93 -11.42
CA TYR A 40 -12.67 -11.68 -10.17
C TYR A 40 -13.40 -10.86 -9.10
N LEU A 41 -12.95 -9.62 -8.86
CA LEU A 41 -13.57 -8.72 -7.90
C LEU A 41 -15.06 -8.48 -8.19
N GLU A 42 -15.42 -8.20 -9.44
CA GLU A 42 -16.82 -7.95 -9.84
C GLU A 42 -17.73 -9.19 -9.71
N ASN A 43 -17.19 -10.39 -9.93
CA ASN A 43 -17.99 -11.61 -9.91
C ASN A 43 -18.10 -12.24 -8.52
N HIS A 44 -17.06 -12.09 -7.68
CA HIS A 44 -16.94 -12.81 -6.41
C HIS A 44 -17.01 -11.92 -5.18
N LEU A 45 -16.43 -10.70 -5.24
CA LEU A 45 -16.19 -9.87 -4.07
C LEU A 45 -16.91 -8.52 -4.11
N LYS A 46 -17.85 -8.33 -5.05
CA LYS A 46 -18.47 -7.04 -5.35
C LYS A 46 -19.10 -6.33 -4.16
N GLU A 47 -19.67 -7.08 -3.22
CA GLU A 47 -20.28 -6.52 -2.02
C GLU A 47 -19.24 -6.04 -0.99
N TYR A 48 -18.00 -6.53 -1.07
CA TYR A 48 -16.96 -6.28 -0.08
C TYR A 48 -15.96 -5.19 -0.47
N TYR A 49 -15.99 -4.67 -1.69
CA TYR A 49 -15.04 -3.66 -2.14
C TYR A 49 -15.72 -2.51 -2.87
N TYR A 50 -15.03 -1.37 -2.91
CA TYR A 50 -15.40 -0.24 -3.76
C TYR A 50 -14.15 0.40 -4.36
N ARG A 51 -14.36 1.28 -5.33
CA ARG A 51 -13.32 2.17 -5.85
C ARG A 51 -13.55 3.59 -5.37
N ASP A 52 -12.50 4.25 -4.87
CA ASP A 52 -12.56 5.67 -4.52
C ASP A 52 -12.43 6.58 -5.76
N ASP A 53 -12.42 7.90 -5.52
CA ASP A 53 -12.32 8.92 -6.58
C ASP A 53 -11.01 8.82 -7.39
N ASP A 54 -9.95 8.28 -6.79
CA ASP A 54 -8.65 8.02 -7.43
C ASP A 54 -8.59 6.63 -8.11
N SER A 55 -9.74 5.96 -8.21
CA SER A 55 -9.91 4.60 -8.75
C SER A 55 -9.14 3.51 -7.98
N LEU A 56 -8.76 3.78 -6.73
CA LEU A 56 -8.09 2.83 -5.84
C LEU A 56 -9.12 1.87 -5.25
N ILE A 57 -8.74 0.60 -5.13
CA ILE A 57 -9.54 -0.42 -4.48
C ILE A 57 -9.44 -0.25 -2.97
N ARG A 58 -10.61 -0.22 -2.33
CA ARG A 58 -10.78 -0.19 -0.88
C ARG A 58 -11.77 -1.24 -0.44
N ALA A 59 -11.55 -1.76 0.77
CA ALA A 59 -12.49 -2.68 1.38
C ALA A 59 -13.65 -1.89 2.03
N THR A 60 -14.85 -2.45 1.97
CA THR A 60 -15.98 -1.95 2.76
C THR A 60 -15.81 -2.33 4.24
N ALA A 61 -16.61 -1.75 5.13
CA ALA A 61 -16.61 -2.17 6.54
C ALA A 61 -17.00 -3.65 6.68
N GLU A 62 -17.96 -4.12 5.88
CA GLU A 62 -18.46 -5.51 5.87
C GLU A 62 -17.41 -6.53 5.42
N ALA A 63 -16.35 -6.08 4.73
CA ALA A 63 -15.23 -6.93 4.32
C ALA A 63 -14.37 -7.44 5.48
N ASN A 64 -14.39 -6.75 6.62
CA ASN A 64 -13.57 -7.12 7.79
C ASN A 64 -14.17 -8.29 8.57
N ASP A 65 -15.49 -8.47 8.54
CA ASP A 65 -16.17 -9.55 9.27
C ASP A 65 -15.75 -10.97 8.83
N PRO A 66 -15.62 -11.27 7.52
CA PRO A 66 -15.27 -12.62 7.06
C PRO A 66 -13.77 -12.93 7.05
N VAL A 67 -12.88 -11.97 7.34
CA VAL A 67 -11.43 -12.13 7.26
C VAL A 67 -10.76 -11.87 8.61
N ASP A 68 -9.70 -12.60 8.91
CA ASP A 68 -8.94 -12.47 10.17
C ASP A 68 -7.66 -11.65 9.95
N VAL A 69 -7.82 -10.46 9.36
CA VAL A 69 -6.71 -9.51 9.11
C VAL A 69 -7.12 -8.09 9.45
N GLU A 70 -6.17 -7.32 9.98
CA GLU A 70 -6.37 -5.91 10.24
C GLU A 70 -6.23 -5.07 8.94
N PRO A 71 -6.98 -3.98 8.79
CA PRO A 71 -6.83 -3.07 7.65
C PRO A 71 -5.42 -2.48 7.53
N GLY A 72 -4.91 -2.39 6.30
CA GLY A 72 -3.64 -1.72 5.98
C GLY A 72 -3.58 -0.25 6.39
N VAL A 73 -4.73 0.41 6.32
CA VAL A 73 -4.95 1.77 6.83
C VAL A 73 -6.31 1.84 7.51
N GLU A 74 -6.44 2.70 8.51
CA GLU A 74 -7.73 3.07 9.08
C GLU A 74 -8.67 3.59 7.96
N PRO A 75 -9.89 3.04 7.82
CA PRO A 75 -10.75 3.22 6.64
C PRO A 75 -11.17 4.68 6.40
N ASP A 76 -11.07 5.52 7.43
CA ASP A 76 -11.55 6.89 7.44
C ASP A 76 -10.46 7.97 7.23
N ALA A 77 -9.18 7.64 7.41
CA ALA A 77 -8.10 8.63 7.37
C ALA A 77 -7.71 9.01 5.94
N VAL A 78 -7.38 8.01 5.12
CA VAL A 78 -6.82 8.25 3.79
C VAL A 78 -7.86 8.77 2.81
N ALA A 79 -9.12 8.37 2.95
CA ALA A 79 -10.22 8.81 2.06
C ALA A 79 -10.48 10.32 2.11
N ARG A 80 -10.05 11.00 3.18
CA ARG A 80 -10.16 12.47 3.34
C ARG A 80 -8.88 13.22 2.95
N GLY A 81 -7.91 12.54 2.36
CA GLY A 81 -6.59 13.12 2.06
C GLY A 81 -5.74 13.38 3.31
N ALA A 82 -6.12 12.82 4.46
CA ALA A 82 -5.34 12.91 5.68
C ALA A 82 -4.29 11.80 5.75
N VAL A 83 -3.22 12.06 6.48
CA VAL A 83 -2.24 11.04 6.84
C VAL A 83 -2.84 10.15 7.93
N PRO A 84 -2.78 8.82 7.78
CA PRO A 84 -3.26 7.90 8.81
C PRO A 84 -2.33 7.90 10.03
N GLU A 85 -2.91 7.77 11.23
CA GLU A 85 -2.15 7.64 12.48
C GLU A 85 -1.35 6.32 12.53
N THR A 86 -1.87 5.26 11.90
CA THR A 86 -1.22 3.96 11.82
C THR A 86 -1.34 3.37 10.42
N ILE A 87 -0.23 2.85 9.91
CA ILE A 87 -0.19 2.03 8.69
C ILE A 87 0.33 0.63 9.03
N ARG A 88 -0.31 -0.37 8.45
CA ARG A 88 0.20 -1.74 8.39
C ARG A 88 0.71 -1.94 6.97
N VAL A 89 1.98 -2.33 6.86
CA VAL A 89 2.64 -2.47 5.57
C VAL A 89 3.63 -3.64 5.56
N PRO A 90 4.00 -4.16 4.39
CA PRO A 90 5.09 -5.12 4.29
C PRO A 90 6.42 -4.54 4.78
N GLU A 91 7.38 -5.43 5.07
CA GLU A 91 8.67 -5.08 5.65
C GLU A 91 9.44 -4.02 4.83
N LEU A 92 9.43 -4.13 3.50
CA LEU A 92 10.15 -3.19 2.63
C LEU A 92 9.61 -1.77 2.74
N GLU A 93 8.28 -1.59 2.77
CA GLU A 93 7.64 -0.29 2.98
C GLU A 93 8.04 0.32 4.32
N SER A 94 8.09 -0.49 5.39
CA SER A 94 8.56 -0.03 6.70
C SER A 94 10.01 0.47 6.63
N GLN A 95 10.90 -0.31 6.02
CA GLN A 95 12.30 0.07 5.83
C GLN A 95 12.44 1.35 4.98
N VAL A 96 11.58 1.53 3.96
CA VAL A 96 11.53 2.74 3.15
C VAL A 96 11.15 3.95 3.99
N VAL A 97 10.15 3.85 4.87
CA VAL A 97 9.77 4.95 5.77
C VAL A 97 10.93 5.36 6.68
N ASP A 98 11.66 4.39 7.23
CA ASP A 98 12.78 4.64 8.15
C ASP A 98 13.92 5.45 7.52
N VAL A 99 14.23 5.20 6.24
CA VAL A 99 15.34 5.87 5.55
C VAL A 99 14.93 7.14 4.80
N LEU A 100 13.64 7.31 4.52
CA LEU A 100 13.17 8.44 3.71
C LEU A 100 13.30 9.75 4.49
N ALA A 101 13.69 10.81 3.79
CA ALA A 101 13.77 12.14 4.37
C ALA A 101 12.38 12.63 4.80
N GLY A 102 12.34 13.33 5.95
CA GLY A 102 11.13 14.01 6.46
C GLY A 102 10.62 15.12 5.54
N PRO A 103 9.50 15.76 5.89
CA PRO A 103 8.82 16.76 5.06
C PRO A 103 9.71 17.97 4.73
N ASP A 104 10.52 18.43 5.69
CA ASP A 104 11.48 19.53 5.48
C ASP A 104 12.79 19.09 4.80
N GLY A 105 12.95 17.78 4.60
CA GLY A 105 14.11 17.18 3.96
C GLY A 105 14.11 17.30 2.43
N ARG A 106 15.28 17.08 1.83
CA ARG A 106 15.42 17.04 0.37
C ARG A 106 14.81 15.73 -0.16
N SER A 107 13.87 15.84 -1.11
CA SER A 107 13.29 14.66 -1.75
C SER A 107 14.33 13.83 -2.53
N GLN A 108 14.19 12.51 -2.43
CA GLN A 108 15.16 11.50 -2.87
C GLN A 108 14.63 10.72 -4.08
N SER A 109 15.53 10.30 -4.98
CA SER A 109 15.16 9.40 -6.07
C SER A 109 14.99 7.97 -5.56
N VAL A 110 14.30 7.11 -6.34
CA VAL A 110 14.16 5.68 -6.04
C VAL A 110 15.52 5.02 -5.78
N VAL A 111 16.53 5.32 -6.61
CA VAL A 111 17.88 4.76 -6.46
C VAL A 111 18.55 5.23 -5.17
N SER A 112 18.32 6.49 -4.76
CA SER A 112 18.85 7.00 -3.49
C SER A 112 18.22 6.28 -2.30
N VAL A 113 16.91 6.01 -2.34
CA VAL A 113 16.21 5.26 -1.30
C VAL A 113 16.69 3.81 -1.26
N LEU A 114 16.80 3.15 -2.42
CA LEU A 114 17.33 1.79 -2.52
C LEU A 114 18.70 1.64 -1.84
N ASN A 115 19.63 2.56 -2.13
CA ASN A 115 20.96 2.50 -1.51
C ASN A 115 20.90 2.73 0.00
N ALA A 116 20.01 3.61 0.48
CA ALA A 116 19.83 3.84 1.91
C ALA A 116 19.24 2.61 2.62
N VAL A 117 18.26 1.92 2.00
CA VAL A 117 17.72 0.66 2.54
C VAL A 117 18.81 -0.42 2.62
N ARG A 118 19.60 -0.60 1.56
CA ARG A 118 20.72 -1.54 1.52
C ARG A 118 21.74 -1.27 2.63
N GLU A 119 22.08 -0.01 2.83
CA GLU A 119 23.05 0.41 3.85
C GLU A 119 22.51 0.22 5.28
N ALA A 120 21.22 0.51 5.51
CA ALA A 120 20.63 0.48 6.84
C ALA A 120 20.18 -0.91 7.30
N PHE A 121 19.72 -1.77 6.39
CA PHE A 121 19.01 -3.02 6.73
C PHE A 121 19.68 -4.30 6.22
N ASP A 122 20.84 -4.22 5.56
CA ASP A 122 21.51 -5.38 4.92
C ASP A 122 20.56 -6.17 3.98
N ALA A 123 19.58 -5.47 3.40
CA ALA A 123 18.59 -6.00 2.48
C ALA A 123 18.96 -5.64 1.03
N ASP A 124 18.64 -6.50 0.07
CA ASP A 124 18.91 -6.25 -1.36
C ASP A 124 17.63 -6.30 -2.23
N PRO A 125 16.66 -5.38 -2.02
CA PRO A 125 15.47 -5.34 -2.84
C PRO A 125 15.77 -4.86 -4.27
N GLU A 126 14.95 -5.29 -5.22
CA GLU A 126 15.01 -4.77 -6.58
C GLU A 126 14.52 -3.31 -6.65
N VAL A 127 15.02 -2.54 -7.63
CA VAL A 127 14.62 -1.14 -7.86
C VAL A 127 13.10 -1.00 -8.02
N ASP A 128 12.48 -1.93 -8.75
CA ASP A 128 11.03 -1.91 -8.97
C ASP A 128 10.25 -2.21 -7.69
N ALA A 129 10.78 -3.03 -6.78
CA ALA A 129 10.17 -3.26 -5.46
C ALA A 129 10.18 -1.97 -4.63
N VAL A 130 11.31 -1.25 -4.57
CA VAL A 130 11.39 0.05 -3.88
C VAL A 130 10.44 1.08 -4.51
N ARG A 131 10.34 1.08 -5.84
CA ARG A 131 9.39 1.96 -6.55
C ARG A 131 7.94 1.63 -6.19
N ARG A 132 7.57 0.35 -6.09
CA ARG A 132 6.23 -0.09 -5.69
C ARG A 132 5.93 0.32 -4.25
N ALA A 133 6.87 0.09 -3.33
CA ALA A 133 6.76 0.50 -1.93
C ALA A 133 6.50 2.02 -1.80
N LEU A 134 7.29 2.86 -2.49
CA LEU A 134 7.09 4.31 -2.51
C LEU A 134 5.71 4.72 -3.05
N ARG A 135 5.21 4.02 -4.08
CA ARG A 135 3.87 4.27 -4.64
C ARG A 135 2.76 3.80 -3.71
N SER A 136 2.96 2.71 -2.98
CA SER A 136 2.04 2.22 -1.96
C SER A 136 1.91 3.23 -0.83
N LEU A 137 3.05 3.73 -0.32
CA LEU A 137 3.08 4.75 0.72
C LEU A 137 2.50 6.10 0.25
N GLU A 138 2.71 6.48 -1.02
CA GLU A 138 2.06 7.65 -1.63
C GLU A 138 0.53 7.55 -1.57
N ARG A 139 -0.04 6.39 -1.93
CA ARG A 139 -1.50 6.17 -1.87
C ARG A 139 -2.06 6.19 -0.45
N LYS A 140 -1.23 5.88 0.54
CA LYS A 140 -1.55 5.97 1.97
C LYS A 140 -1.34 7.38 2.54
N ASN A 141 -1.03 8.38 1.69
CA ASN A 141 -0.67 9.76 2.08
C ASN A 141 0.57 9.88 2.97
N VAL A 142 1.38 8.84 3.11
CA VAL A 142 2.60 8.84 3.95
C VAL A 142 3.79 9.44 3.21
N VAL A 143 3.79 9.33 1.88
CA VAL A 143 4.87 9.82 1.02
C VAL A 143 4.35 10.85 0.04
N GLU A 144 5.06 11.98 -0.05
CA GLU A 144 4.85 12.98 -1.10
C GLU A 144 5.77 12.69 -2.29
N VAL A 145 5.20 12.74 -3.50
CA VAL A 145 5.97 12.72 -4.75
C VAL A 145 6.16 14.13 -5.30
N VAL A 146 7.41 14.50 -5.56
CA VAL A 146 7.77 15.72 -6.27
C VAL A 146 7.96 15.41 -7.75
N TYR A 147 7.01 15.85 -8.57
CA TYR A 147 7.04 15.65 -10.01
C TYR A 147 8.07 16.58 -10.67
N ARG A 148 9.10 15.95 -11.23
CA ARG A 148 10.13 16.54 -12.08
C ARG A 148 10.50 15.52 -13.15
N THR A 149 11.53 15.77 -13.97
CA THR A 149 11.98 14.82 -15.01
C THR A 149 12.14 13.39 -14.49
N VAL A 150 12.72 13.25 -13.30
CA VAL A 150 12.76 11.98 -12.56
C VAL A 150 12.03 12.18 -11.23
N PRO A 151 10.89 11.51 -10.99
CA PRO A 151 10.15 11.64 -9.74
C PRO A 151 11.04 11.34 -8.53
N THR A 152 10.78 12.08 -7.46
CA THR A 152 11.47 11.95 -6.19
C THR A 152 10.48 12.01 -5.04
N PHE A 153 10.86 11.49 -3.89
CA PHE A 153 9.97 11.20 -2.79
C PHE A 153 10.53 11.76 -1.49
N ARG A 154 9.63 12.14 -0.59
CA ARG A 154 9.92 12.44 0.82
C ARG A 154 8.70 12.05 1.65
N LEU A 155 8.84 11.95 2.96
CA LEU A 155 7.69 11.76 3.84
C LEU A 155 6.79 13.00 3.80
N ALA A 156 5.49 12.78 3.88
CA ALA A 156 4.50 13.84 3.91
C ALA A 156 4.40 14.50 5.31
N VAL A 157 4.77 13.76 6.36
CA VAL A 157 4.79 14.18 7.76
C VAL A 157 6.06 13.68 8.44
N ASP A 158 6.32 14.16 9.66
CA ASP A 158 7.41 13.66 10.47
C ASP A 158 7.21 12.19 10.85
N ARG A 159 8.32 11.44 10.97
CA ARG A 159 8.28 9.98 11.18
C ARG A 159 7.57 9.60 12.48
N ASP A 160 7.68 10.44 13.50
CA ASP A 160 7.05 10.26 14.81
C ASP A 160 5.54 10.56 14.83
N GLU A 161 4.99 11.12 13.75
CA GLU A 161 3.54 11.33 13.61
C GLU A 161 2.79 10.10 13.06
N ILE A 162 3.50 9.07 12.58
CA ILE A 162 2.89 7.84 12.04
C ILE A 162 3.44 6.63 12.79
N THR A 163 2.54 5.76 13.23
CA THR A 163 2.91 4.41 13.68
C THR A 163 2.97 3.46 12.49
N VAL A 164 4.13 2.84 12.28
CA VAL A 164 4.33 1.84 11.23
C VAL A 164 4.40 0.45 11.85
N GLU A 165 3.50 -0.43 11.44
CA GLU A 165 3.44 -1.81 11.86
C GLU A 165 3.77 -2.73 10.66
N ILE A 166 4.63 -3.71 10.90
CA ILE A 166 4.96 -4.72 9.88
C ILE A 166 3.86 -5.77 9.87
N GLU A 167 3.25 -5.97 8.70
CA GLU A 167 2.30 -7.05 8.46
C GLU A 167 2.98 -8.42 8.67
N LYS A 168 2.32 -9.30 9.44
CA LYS A 168 2.82 -10.66 9.74
C LYS A 168 2.27 -11.70 8.79
#